data_AF-A0A0N5AZB3-F1
#
_entry.id   AF-A0A0N5AZB3-F1
#
_cell.length_a   1.000
_cell.length_b   1.000
_cell.length_c   1.000
_cell.angle_alpha   90.00
_cell.angle_beta   90.00
_cell.angle_gamma   90.00
#
_symmetry.space_group_name_H-M   'P 1'
#
loop_
_entity.id
_entity.type
_entity.pdbx_description
1 polymer ?
#
loop_
_entity_poly.entity_id
_entity_poly.type
_entity_poly.pdbx_seq_one_letter_code
_entity_poly.pdbx_strand_id
1 'polypeptide(L)'
;MELLSLETACIRHVALWPMEDLYFIKQLPKTLQKRIRRLYEDVELFVRLHSGILNIQRYWIVVNDRCEIDWPRTYRKCIDAATTEDAFRFAAANALEQECGWIWLEMNEESRKNLQKSSNAVIRSAAWHAAGYHYLIYYEYVCCTATRNGWANALKLWLSRVPNDEYLRMCTKLSLIAVCHQHYHLLEILPEGDNFPFTFVFPHGHINPDFVCKLANAPARWRRYTLKIARKLLEWASHKDIDRIRMQFYSTSKTAVYGRFIDALLASNKKTVE
;
A
#
# COMPACT_ATOMS: atom_id res chain seq x y z
N MET A 1 10.51 19.18 -23.97
CA MET A 1 9.07 18.82 -23.89
C MET A 1 8.90 17.58 -24.74
N GLU A 2 8.83 16.39 -24.14
CA GLU A 2 8.57 15.17 -24.91
C GLU A 2 7.13 15.20 -25.43
N LEU A 3 6.97 15.03 -26.73
CA LEU A 3 5.67 14.96 -27.38
C LEU A 3 5.12 13.55 -27.15
N LEU A 4 4.08 13.43 -26.33
CA LEU A 4 3.38 12.17 -26.14
C LEU A 4 2.78 11.72 -27.48
N SER A 5 2.78 10.40 -27.70
CA SER A 5 1.96 9.85 -28.79
C SER A 5 0.48 10.24 -28.60
N LEU A 6 -0.27 10.39 -29.70
CA LEU A 6 -1.71 10.68 -29.63
C LEU A 6 -2.45 9.63 -28.80
N GLU A 7 -2.07 8.36 -28.94
CA GLU A 7 -2.63 7.26 -28.15
C GLU A 7 -2.42 7.49 -26.64
N THR A 8 -1.19 7.82 -26.25
CA THR A 8 -0.83 8.10 -24.85
C THR A 8 -1.57 9.32 -24.32
N ALA A 9 -1.68 10.39 -25.12
CA ALA A 9 -2.43 11.58 -24.76
C ALA A 9 -3.91 11.27 -24.51
N CYS A 10 -4.55 10.48 -25.38
CA CYS A 10 -5.94 10.04 -25.21
C CYS A 10 -6.11 9.13 -23.99
N ILE A 11 -5.24 8.13 -23.80
CA ILE A 11 -5.29 7.22 -22.64
C ILE A 11 -5.14 8.01 -21.34
N ARG A 12 -4.18 8.93 -21.28
CA ARG A 12 -3.97 9.82 -20.14
C ARG A 12 -5.22 10.67 -19.87
N HIS A 13 -5.77 11.30 -20.91
CA HIS A 13 -6.94 12.17 -20.75
C HIS A 13 -8.11 11.41 -20.10
N VAL A 14 -8.41 10.21 -20.58
CA VAL A 14 -9.49 9.37 -20.05
C VAL A 14 -9.14 8.81 -18.67
N ALA A 15 -7.92 8.33 -18.44
CA ALA A 15 -7.52 7.73 -17.16
C ALA A 15 -7.47 8.74 -16.00
N LEU A 16 -7.39 10.04 -16.30
CA LEU A 16 -7.41 11.09 -15.28
C LEU A 16 -8.83 11.60 -14.98
N TRP A 17 -9.87 11.18 -15.71
CA TRP A 17 -11.26 11.56 -15.43
C TRP A 17 -11.85 10.90 -14.17
N PRO A 18 -12.77 11.58 -13.45
CA PRO A 18 -13.53 11.00 -12.35
C PRO A 18 -14.16 9.64 -12.72
N MET A 19 -14.33 8.75 -11.74
CA MET A 19 -14.78 7.36 -11.99
C MET A 19 -16.12 7.31 -12.75
N GLU A 20 -16.98 8.28 -12.48
CA GLU A 20 -18.34 8.41 -13.01
C GLU A 20 -18.35 8.51 -14.54
N ASP A 21 -17.27 9.03 -15.14
CA ASP A 21 -17.13 9.23 -16.59
C ASP A 21 -16.53 8.02 -17.32
N LEU A 22 -16.11 6.97 -16.59
CA LEU A 22 -15.46 5.79 -17.16
C LEU A 22 -16.45 4.81 -17.83
N TYR A 23 -17.76 5.11 -17.84
CA TYR A 23 -18.78 4.25 -18.47
C TYR A 23 -18.48 4.00 -19.97
N PHE A 24 -17.99 5.02 -20.67
CA PHE A 24 -17.68 4.96 -22.11
C PHE A 24 -16.51 4.02 -22.44
N ILE A 25 -15.64 3.72 -21.47
CA ILE A 25 -14.53 2.77 -21.67
C ILE A 25 -15.05 1.38 -22.05
N LYS A 26 -16.26 1.00 -21.61
CA LYS A 26 -16.85 -0.31 -21.96
C LYS A 26 -16.98 -0.54 -23.47
N GLN A 27 -17.02 0.53 -24.27
CA GLN A 27 -17.13 0.48 -25.73
C GLN A 27 -15.77 0.33 -26.43
N LEU A 28 -14.65 0.52 -25.73
CA LEU A 28 -13.32 0.42 -26.31
C LEU A 28 -12.87 -1.04 -26.48
N PRO A 29 -11.89 -1.33 -27.35
CA PRO A 29 -11.23 -2.64 -27.41
C PRO A 29 -10.71 -3.09 -26.03
N LYS A 30 -10.88 -4.38 -25.69
CA LYS A 30 -10.51 -4.95 -24.37
C LYS A 30 -9.09 -4.61 -23.93
N THR A 31 -8.14 -4.58 -24.85
CA THR A 31 -6.74 -4.22 -24.58
C THR A 31 -6.61 -2.78 -24.10
N LEU A 32 -7.29 -1.83 -24.75
CA LEU A 32 -7.31 -0.42 -24.34
C LEU A 32 -8.06 -0.24 -23.01
N GLN A 33 -9.18 -0.95 -22.82
CA GLN A 33 -9.89 -0.92 -21.53
C GLN A 33 -8.98 -1.32 -20.37
N LYS A 34 -8.20 -2.40 -20.53
CA LYS A 34 -7.26 -2.87 -19.52
C LYS A 34 -6.17 -1.83 -19.23
N ARG A 35 -5.60 -1.20 -20.28
CA ARG A 35 -4.57 -0.16 -20.11
C ARG A 35 -5.10 1.06 -19.37
N ILE A 36 -6.25 1.60 -19.79
CA ILE A 36 -6.86 2.78 -19.15
C ILE A 36 -7.22 2.47 -17.70
N ARG A 37 -7.87 1.32 -17.43
CA ARG A 37 -8.22 0.92 -16.06
C ARG A 37 -7.00 0.77 -15.17
N ARG A 38 -5.93 0.15 -15.66
CA ARG A 38 -4.70 -0.01 -14.88
C ARG A 38 -4.10 1.35 -14.51
N LEU A 39 -3.99 2.26 -15.47
CA LEU A 39 -3.47 3.61 -15.21
C LEU A 39 -4.38 4.38 -14.24
N TYR A 40 -5.69 4.29 -14.40
CA TYR A 40 -6.66 4.89 -13.47
C TYR A 40 -6.50 4.33 -12.05
N GLU A 41 -6.40 3.01 -11.89
CA GLU A 41 -6.19 2.35 -10.59
C GLU A 41 -4.87 2.80 -9.93
N ASP A 42 -3.78 2.90 -10.71
CA ASP A 42 -2.48 3.36 -10.21
C ASP A 42 -2.54 4.85 -9.80
N VAL A 43 -3.25 5.69 -10.56
CA VAL A 43 -3.51 7.12 -10.24
C VAL A 43 -4.32 7.25 -8.95
N GLU A 44 -5.44 6.56 -8.85
CA GLU A 44 -6.31 6.61 -7.67
C GLU A 44 -5.60 6.11 -6.42
N LEU A 45 -4.84 5.03 -6.57
CA LEU A 45 -4.01 4.53 -5.49
C LEU A 45 -3.02 5.61 -5.05
N PHE A 46 -2.28 6.22 -5.99
CA PHE A 46 -1.31 7.25 -5.67
C PHE A 46 -1.92 8.47 -4.96
N VAL A 47 -3.03 9.01 -5.48
CA VAL A 47 -3.74 10.15 -4.86
C VAL A 47 -4.22 9.80 -3.46
N ARG A 48 -4.85 8.64 -3.29
CA ARG A 48 -5.37 8.17 -2.00
C ARG A 48 -4.27 7.99 -0.95
N LEU A 49 -3.12 7.45 -1.34
CA LEU A 49 -2.00 7.18 -0.41
C LEU A 49 -1.35 8.47 0.13
N HIS A 50 -1.51 9.58 -0.58
CA HIS A 50 -0.89 10.87 -0.24
C HIS A 50 -1.88 11.94 0.20
N SER A 51 -3.19 11.64 0.25
CA SER A 51 -4.23 12.62 0.60
C SER A 51 -4.06 13.21 2.00
N GLY A 52 -3.39 12.50 2.92
CA GLY A 52 -3.05 12.99 4.25
C GLY A 52 -1.82 13.91 4.30
N ILE A 53 -1.12 14.09 3.18
CA ILE A 53 0.04 15.00 3.05
C ILE A 53 -0.28 16.14 2.09
N LEU A 54 -0.78 15.83 0.90
CA LEU A 54 -1.10 16.80 -0.15
C LEU A 54 -2.43 16.48 -0.80
N ASN A 55 -3.19 17.53 -1.14
CA ASN A 55 -4.35 17.41 -2.01
C ASN A 55 -3.91 17.32 -3.48
N ILE A 56 -3.37 16.16 -3.86
CA ILE A 56 -2.82 15.93 -5.20
C ILE A 56 -3.90 16.09 -6.26
N GLN A 57 -3.70 17.06 -7.14
CA GLN A 57 -4.56 17.23 -8.30
C GLN A 57 -4.16 16.24 -9.39
N ARG A 58 -5.14 15.59 -10.02
CA ARG A 58 -4.88 14.55 -11.04
C ARG A 58 -4.09 15.06 -12.24
N TYR A 59 -4.23 16.35 -12.60
CA TYR A 59 -3.45 16.95 -13.69
C TYR A 59 -1.96 17.15 -13.36
N TRP A 60 -1.55 17.01 -12.09
CA TRP A 60 -0.14 16.96 -11.67
C TRP A 60 0.52 15.64 -12.07
N ILE A 61 -0.25 14.58 -12.30
CA ILE A 61 0.27 13.28 -12.67
C ILE A 61 0.74 13.30 -14.13
N VAL A 62 2.02 12.98 -14.30
CA VAL A 62 2.69 12.89 -15.59
C VAL A 62 2.67 11.44 -16.03
N VAL A 63 2.36 11.20 -17.30
CA VAL A 63 2.29 9.86 -17.89
C VAL A 63 3.31 9.80 -19.02
N ASN A 64 4.10 8.73 -19.08
CA ASN A 64 5.11 8.50 -20.11
C ASN A 64 4.49 7.85 -21.37
N ASP A 65 5.28 7.69 -22.43
CA ASP A 65 4.82 7.11 -23.70
C ASP A 65 4.31 5.66 -23.59
N ARG A 66 4.66 4.94 -22.52
CA ARG A 66 4.18 3.58 -22.25
C ARG A 66 2.80 3.54 -21.61
N CYS A 67 2.18 4.71 -21.38
CA CYS A 67 0.94 4.87 -20.61
C CYS A 67 1.07 4.44 -19.15
N GLU A 68 2.24 4.69 -18.56
CA GLU A 68 2.53 4.47 -17.14
C GLU A 68 2.82 5.82 -16.48
N ILE A 69 2.65 5.90 -15.17
CA ILE A 69 2.99 7.12 -14.43
C ILE A 69 4.50 7.34 -14.52
N ASP A 70 4.89 8.53 -14.98
CA ASP A 70 6.27 9.02 -14.90
C ASP A 70 6.50 9.50 -13.46
N TRP A 71 6.96 8.58 -12.60
CA TRP A 71 7.15 8.85 -11.18
C TRP A 71 8.11 10.02 -10.92
N PRO A 72 9.32 10.10 -11.51
CA PRO A 72 10.21 11.23 -11.29
C PRO A 72 9.58 12.58 -11.61
N ARG A 73 8.93 12.72 -12.79
CA ARG A 73 8.28 13.99 -13.17
C ARG A 73 7.05 14.30 -12.34
N THR A 74 6.27 13.27 -11.96
CA THR A 74 5.11 13.43 -11.09
C THR A 74 5.53 13.91 -9.70
N TYR A 75 6.56 13.29 -9.11
CA TYR A 75 7.08 13.71 -7.80
C TYR A 75 7.57 15.15 -7.81
N ARG A 76 8.33 15.55 -8.84
CA ARG A 76 8.80 16.93 -8.98
C ARG A 76 7.63 17.92 -9.03
N LYS A 77 6.62 17.66 -9.87
CA LYS A 77 5.42 18.50 -9.91
C LYS A 77 4.69 18.60 -8.57
N CYS A 78 4.61 17.50 -7.82
CA CYS A 78 3.99 17.52 -6.49
C CYS A 78 4.81 18.32 -5.48
N ILE A 79 6.14 18.24 -5.53
CA ILE A 79 7.05 19.02 -4.68
C ILE A 79 6.95 20.51 -5.02
N ASP A 80 7.02 20.87 -6.31
CA ASP A 80 6.98 22.26 -6.78
C ASP A 80 5.66 22.97 -6.43
N ALA A 81 4.56 22.21 -6.30
CA ALA A 81 3.23 22.73 -5.98
C ALA A 81 2.93 22.76 -4.47
N ALA A 82 3.83 22.26 -3.62
CA ALA A 82 3.62 22.11 -2.18
C ALA A 82 4.27 23.22 -1.36
N THR A 83 3.80 23.41 -0.13
CA THR A 83 4.54 24.19 0.88
C THR A 83 5.85 23.48 1.22
N THR A 84 6.86 24.19 1.73
CA THR A 84 8.16 23.57 2.07
C THR A 84 8.01 22.39 3.05
N GLU A 85 7.13 22.49 4.05
CA GLU A 85 6.87 21.39 4.99
C GLU A 85 6.18 20.19 4.32
N ASP A 86 5.16 20.43 3.51
CA ASP A 86 4.43 19.35 2.86
C ASP A 86 5.25 18.72 1.73
N ALA A 87 6.10 19.51 1.06
CA ALA A 87 7.11 19.03 0.12
C ALA A 87 8.07 18.07 0.82
N PHE A 88 8.58 18.44 2.00
CA PHE A 88 9.43 17.53 2.79
C PHE A 88 8.68 16.25 3.18
N ARG A 89 7.45 16.37 3.66
CA ARG A 89 6.64 15.21 4.07
C ARG A 89 6.36 14.28 2.88
N PHE A 90 6.06 14.85 1.73
CA PHE A 90 5.79 14.12 0.50
C PHE A 90 7.06 13.43 -0.02
N ALA A 91 8.20 14.13 -0.02
CA ALA A 91 9.50 13.56 -0.37
C ALA A 91 9.87 12.38 0.55
N ALA A 92 9.64 12.52 1.86
CA ALA A 92 9.90 11.46 2.83
C ALA A 92 9.00 10.23 2.61
N ALA A 93 7.71 10.42 2.32
CA ALA A 93 6.78 9.33 2.00
C ALA A 93 7.16 8.58 0.71
N ASN A 94 7.82 9.26 -0.24
CA ASN A 94 8.26 8.69 -1.51
C ASN A 94 9.74 8.26 -1.53
N ALA A 95 10.43 8.29 -0.38
CA ALA A 95 11.86 7.95 -0.25
C ALA A 95 12.79 8.79 -1.14
N LEU A 96 12.49 10.06 -1.33
CA LEU A 96 13.29 11.00 -2.12
C LEU A 96 14.35 11.66 -1.22
N GLU A 97 15.35 10.89 -0.79
CA GLU A 97 16.31 11.34 0.24
C GLU A 97 17.10 12.58 -0.15
N GLN A 98 17.49 12.70 -1.42
CA GLN A 98 18.19 13.88 -1.93
C GLN A 98 17.30 15.14 -1.85
N GLU A 99 16.04 15.03 -2.29
CA GLU A 99 15.07 16.13 -2.23
C GLU A 99 14.77 16.50 -0.78
N CYS A 100 14.63 15.52 0.14
CA CYS A 100 14.52 15.79 1.57
C CYS A 100 15.72 16.59 2.10
N GLY A 101 16.94 16.25 1.69
CA GLY A 101 18.14 16.99 2.09
C GLY A 101 18.14 18.44 1.60
N TRP A 102 17.74 18.67 0.36
CA TRP A 102 17.69 20.03 -0.21
C TRP A 102 16.60 20.88 0.45
N ILE A 103 15.39 20.34 0.55
CA ILE A 103 14.27 21.00 1.23
C ILE A 103 14.65 21.30 2.69
N TRP A 104 15.31 20.36 3.38
CA TRP A 104 15.75 20.55 4.76
C TRP A 104 16.64 21.79 4.93
N LEU A 105 17.57 22.03 4.00
CA LEU A 105 18.49 23.18 4.05
C LEU A 105 17.76 24.52 3.88
N GLU A 106 16.66 24.54 3.13
CA GLU A 106 15.83 25.75 2.92
C GLU A 106 14.85 26.03 4.07
N MET A 107 14.57 25.03 4.91
CA MET A 107 13.62 25.17 6.02
C MET A 107 14.16 26.02 7.17
N ASN A 108 13.28 26.81 7.79
CA ASN A 108 13.57 27.51 9.03
C ASN A 108 13.66 26.53 10.23
N GLU A 109 14.17 27.02 11.36
CA GLU A 109 14.39 26.18 12.55
C GLU A 109 13.10 25.64 13.17
N GLU A 110 12.02 26.43 13.13
CA GLU A 110 10.71 26.04 13.67
C GLU A 110 10.14 24.83 12.92
N SER A 111 10.09 24.90 11.59
CA SER A 111 9.61 23.82 10.74
C SER A 111 10.47 22.57 10.87
N ARG A 112 11.80 22.71 10.98
CA ARG A 112 12.72 21.59 11.26
C ARG A 112 12.39 20.91 12.59
N LYS A 113 12.18 21.68 13.66
CA LYS A 113 11.79 21.16 14.99
C LYS A 113 10.42 20.47 14.93
N ASN A 114 9.47 21.04 14.18
CA ASN A 114 8.13 20.46 14.01
C ASN A 114 8.20 19.09 13.31
N LEU A 115 8.99 18.96 12.23
CA LEU A 115 9.17 17.68 11.55
C LEU A 115 9.88 16.63 12.41
N GLN A 116 10.89 17.02 13.18
CA GLN A 116 11.59 16.12 14.12
C GLN A 116 10.69 15.64 15.28
N LYS A 117 9.61 16.38 15.58
CA LYS A 117 8.59 16.00 16.57
C LYS A 117 7.35 15.37 15.94
N SER A 118 7.34 15.16 14.61
CA SER A 118 6.19 14.59 13.90
C SER A 118 5.78 13.26 14.53
N SER A 119 4.48 13.06 14.72
CA SER A 119 3.93 11.77 15.17
C SER A 119 4.15 10.66 14.14
N ASN A 120 4.27 11.02 12.86
CA ASN A 120 4.54 10.08 11.78
C ASN A 120 6.02 9.67 11.78
N ALA A 121 6.27 8.39 12.04
CA ALA A 121 7.61 7.84 12.16
C ALA A 121 8.47 7.99 10.89
N VAL A 122 7.87 7.91 9.70
CA VAL A 122 8.60 8.05 8.43
C VAL A 122 9.08 9.48 8.25
N ILE A 123 8.20 10.45 8.49
CA ILE A 123 8.53 11.88 8.39
C ILE A 123 9.60 12.24 9.42
N ARG A 124 9.39 11.84 10.67
CA ARG A 124 10.34 12.09 11.76
C ARG A 124 11.71 11.47 11.49
N SER A 125 11.74 10.24 10.98
CA SER A 125 13.01 9.55 10.67
C SER A 125 13.72 10.15 9.47
N ALA A 126 12.99 10.61 8.45
CA ALA A 126 13.57 11.37 7.35
C ALA A 126 14.17 12.70 7.84
N ALA A 127 13.50 13.40 8.76
CA ALA A 127 14.01 14.63 9.38
C ALA A 127 15.26 14.38 10.23
N TRP A 128 15.28 13.31 11.03
CA TRP A 128 16.48 12.90 11.77
C TRP A 128 17.62 12.50 10.85
N HIS A 129 17.32 11.78 9.76
CA HIS A 129 18.31 11.41 8.76
C HIS A 129 18.92 12.65 8.08
N ALA A 130 18.09 13.61 7.66
CA ALA A 130 18.56 14.87 7.06
C ALA A 130 19.38 15.73 8.05
N ALA A 131 19.11 15.61 9.36
CA ALA A 131 19.86 16.28 10.41
C ALA A 131 21.11 15.52 10.89
N GLY A 132 21.40 14.33 10.36
CA GLY A 132 22.54 13.49 10.75
C GLY A 132 22.33 12.63 12.00
N TYR A 133 21.11 12.54 12.54
CA TYR A 133 20.77 11.77 13.74
C TYR A 133 20.34 10.33 13.44
N HIS A 134 21.14 9.59 12.67
CA HIS A 134 20.79 8.23 12.20
C HIS A 134 20.53 7.22 13.33
N TYR A 135 21.23 7.37 14.47
CA TYR A 135 21.14 6.47 15.63
C TYR A 135 19.81 6.54 16.38
N LEU A 136 18.98 7.57 16.13
CA LEU A 136 17.66 7.71 16.75
C LEU A 136 16.56 6.94 16.00
N ILE A 137 16.88 6.38 14.83
CA ILE A 137 15.88 5.79 13.93
C ILE A 137 15.57 4.35 14.36
N TYR A 138 14.32 4.12 14.74
CA TYR A 138 13.82 2.78 15.07
C TYR A 138 13.11 2.15 13.86
N TYR A 139 13.86 1.40 13.05
CA TYR A 139 13.45 0.93 11.73
C TYR A 139 12.14 0.13 11.71
N GLU A 140 11.91 -0.73 12.71
CA GLU A 140 10.66 -1.52 12.79
C GLU A 140 9.43 -0.61 12.82
N TYR A 141 9.47 0.44 13.64
CA TYR A 141 8.36 1.39 13.77
C TYR A 141 8.17 2.24 12.51
N VAL A 142 9.27 2.58 11.83
CA VAL A 142 9.22 3.29 10.55
C VAL A 142 8.59 2.42 9.46
N CYS A 143 9.00 1.17 9.33
CA CYS A 143 8.44 0.22 8.36
C CYS A 143 6.97 -0.07 8.64
N CYS A 144 6.57 -0.22 9.91
CA CYS A 144 5.17 -0.35 10.29
C CYS A 144 4.37 0.89 9.87
N THR A 145 4.88 2.09 10.13
CA THR A 145 4.23 3.35 9.74
C THR A 145 4.11 3.49 8.23
N ALA A 146 5.17 3.21 7.47
CA ALA A 146 5.15 3.22 6.01
C ALA A 146 4.09 2.23 5.47
N THR A 147 4.00 1.04 6.07
CA THR A 147 3.04 0.01 5.68
C THR A 147 1.59 0.43 5.98
N ARG A 148 1.33 1.02 7.15
CA ARG A 148 0.00 1.53 7.54
C ARG A 148 -0.53 2.65 6.64
N ASN A 149 0.37 3.40 6.01
CA ASN A 149 0.03 4.46 5.06
C ASN A 149 0.14 4.01 3.60
N GLY A 150 0.56 2.76 3.34
CA GLY A 150 0.72 2.23 1.99
C GLY A 150 1.89 2.83 1.20
N TRP A 151 2.88 3.44 1.85
CA TRP A 151 4.00 4.12 1.20
C TRP A 151 5.09 3.13 0.76
N ALA A 152 4.93 2.58 -0.44
CA ALA A 152 5.78 1.51 -0.95
C ALA A 152 7.28 1.88 -1.05
N ASN A 153 7.61 3.09 -1.51
CA ASN A 153 9.00 3.52 -1.67
C ASN A 153 9.66 3.76 -0.31
N ALA A 154 8.98 4.45 0.61
CA ALA A 154 9.44 4.57 1.99
C ALA A 154 9.65 3.20 2.63
N LEU A 155 8.69 2.28 2.46
CA LEU A 155 8.84 0.92 2.99
C LEU A 155 10.09 0.24 2.43
N LYS A 156 10.31 0.26 1.11
CA LYS A 156 11.52 -0.34 0.51
C LYS A 156 12.82 0.26 1.07
N LEU A 157 12.88 1.57 1.19
CA LEU A 157 14.06 2.28 1.73
C LEU A 157 14.35 1.88 3.17
N TRP A 158 13.34 1.90 4.05
CA TRP A 158 13.57 1.62 5.46
C TRP A 158 13.75 0.13 5.72
N LEU A 159 13.12 -0.72 4.92
CA LEU A 159 13.27 -2.17 4.98
C LEU A 159 14.68 -2.62 4.56
N SER A 160 15.33 -1.94 3.61
CA SER A 160 16.72 -2.26 3.22
C SER A 160 17.76 -1.93 4.30
N ARG A 161 17.37 -1.18 5.33
CA ARG A 161 18.21 -0.82 6.49
C ARG A 161 18.01 -1.75 7.68
N VAL A 162 17.07 -2.70 7.59
CA VAL A 162 16.82 -3.66 8.67
C VAL A 162 17.84 -4.80 8.61
N PRO A 163 18.41 -5.21 9.76
CA PRO A 163 19.31 -6.36 9.83
C PRO A 163 18.72 -7.63 9.21
N ASN A 164 19.57 -8.42 8.53
CA ASN A 164 19.14 -9.59 7.76
C ASN A 164 18.43 -10.65 8.60
N ASP A 165 18.83 -10.82 9.86
CA ASP A 165 18.25 -11.75 10.83
C ASP A 165 16.81 -11.37 11.23
N GLU A 166 16.48 -10.08 11.21
CA GLU A 166 15.13 -9.58 11.50
C GLU A 166 14.24 -9.44 10.25
N TYR A 167 14.86 -9.36 9.07
CA TYR A 167 14.20 -9.01 7.81
C TYR A 167 12.96 -9.85 7.50
N LEU A 168 13.07 -11.19 7.50
CA LEU A 168 11.96 -12.08 7.15
C LEU A 168 10.82 -12.03 8.16
N ARG A 169 11.16 -11.99 9.46
CA ARG A 169 10.18 -11.84 10.54
C ARG A 169 9.45 -10.51 10.42
N MET A 170 10.15 -9.44 10.07
CA MET A 170 9.52 -8.14 9.87
C MET A 170 8.62 -8.15 8.64
N CYS A 171 9.06 -8.70 7.50
CA CYS A 171 8.27 -8.75 6.28
C CYS A 171 6.92 -9.47 6.48
N THR A 172 6.91 -10.62 7.16
CA THR A 172 5.67 -11.37 7.45
C THR A 172 4.71 -10.58 8.34
N LYS A 173 5.22 -9.85 9.34
CA LYS A 173 4.44 -8.91 10.15
C LYS A 173 3.86 -7.77 9.31
N LEU A 174 4.67 -7.18 8.44
CA LEU A 174 4.25 -6.08 7.56
C LEU A 174 3.18 -6.53 6.55
N SER A 175 3.24 -7.77 6.05
CA SER A 175 2.18 -8.32 5.20
C SER A 175 0.83 -8.35 5.91
N LEU A 176 0.80 -8.69 7.20
CA LEU A 176 -0.43 -8.66 8.01
C LEU A 176 -0.93 -7.22 8.19
N ILE A 177 -0.05 -6.26 8.45
CA ILE A 177 -0.41 -4.83 8.56
C ILE A 177 -0.97 -4.32 7.22
N ALA A 178 -0.36 -4.71 6.09
CA ALA A 178 -0.82 -4.33 4.76
C ALA A 178 -2.27 -4.81 4.52
N VAL A 179 -2.61 -6.04 4.95
CA VAL A 179 -3.99 -6.55 4.89
C VAL A 179 -4.92 -5.76 5.83
N CYS A 180 -4.52 -5.52 7.07
CA CYS A 180 -5.32 -4.76 8.04
C CYS A 180 -5.75 -3.38 7.51
N HIS A 181 -4.85 -2.72 6.77
CA HIS A 181 -5.04 -1.39 6.20
C HIS A 181 -5.45 -1.41 4.71
N GLN A 182 -5.69 -2.59 4.13
CA GLN A 182 -6.10 -2.76 2.72
C GLN A 182 -5.11 -2.17 1.70
N HIS A 183 -3.82 -2.15 2.05
CA HIS A 183 -2.71 -1.73 1.21
C HIS A 183 -2.09 -2.94 0.49
N TYR A 184 -2.91 -3.66 -0.28
CA TYR A 184 -2.52 -4.93 -0.90
C TYR A 184 -1.38 -4.82 -1.91
N HIS A 185 -1.16 -3.63 -2.49
CA HIS A 185 -0.03 -3.35 -3.38
C HIS A 185 1.33 -3.55 -2.69
N LEU A 186 1.39 -3.42 -1.37
CA LEU A 186 2.61 -3.69 -0.61
C LEU A 186 2.97 -5.19 -0.58
N LEU A 187 2.01 -6.08 -0.81
CA LEU A 187 2.28 -7.52 -0.88
C LEU A 187 3.10 -7.92 -2.11
N GLU A 188 3.15 -7.07 -3.16
CA GLU A 188 4.00 -7.30 -4.33
C GLU A 188 5.49 -7.05 -4.06
N ILE A 189 5.81 -6.27 -3.02
CA ILE A 189 7.19 -5.84 -2.71
C ILE A 189 7.76 -6.52 -1.47
N LEU A 190 6.90 -7.13 -0.66
CA LEU A 190 7.31 -7.92 0.49
C LEU A 190 7.60 -9.36 0.03
N PRO A 191 8.68 -9.99 0.53
CA PRO A 191 8.95 -11.39 0.22
C PRO A 191 7.78 -12.26 0.68
N GLU A 192 7.47 -13.28 -0.12
CA GLU A 192 6.49 -14.27 0.27
C GLU A 192 6.98 -15.04 1.51
N GLY A 193 6.26 -14.92 2.62
CA GLY A 193 6.54 -15.69 3.83
C GLY A 193 5.54 -16.83 4.04
N ASP A 194 5.93 -17.81 4.85
CA ASP A 194 5.08 -18.93 5.26
C ASP A 194 4.72 -18.92 6.75
N ASN A 195 5.51 -18.21 7.57
CA ASN A 195 5.33 -18.10 9.01
C ASN A 195 4.84 -16.69 9.38
N PHE A 196 3.52 -16.52 9.38
CA PHE A 196 2.90 -15.24 9.76
C PHE A 196 2.68 -15.16 11.27
N PRO A 197 3.11 -14.07 11.94
CA PRO A 197 2.91 -13.89 13.37
C PRO A 197 1.47 -13.44 13.66
N PHE A 198 0.48 -14.31 13.46
CA PHE A 198 -0.94 -13.96 13.62
C PHE A 198 -1.31 -13.47 15.02
N THR A 199 -0.56 -13.87 16.05
CA THR A 199 -0.70 -13.34 17.42
C THR A 199 -0.50 -11.83 17.51
N PHE A 200 0.20 -11.22 16.55
CA PHE A 200 0.33 -9.76 16.46
C PHE A 200 -1.01 -9.08 16.12
N VAL A 201 -1.84 -9.70 15.28
CA VAL A 201 -3.16 -9.16 14.89
C VAL A 201 -4.27 -9.72 15.79
N PHE A 202 -4.08 -10.92 16.31
CA PHE A 202 -5.03 -11.66 17.14
C PHE A 202 -4.36 -12.08 18.47
N PRO A 203 -4.12 -11.14 19.40
CA PRO A 203 -3.39 -11.40 20.64
C PRO A 203 -4.09 -12.44 21.53
N HIS A 204 -5.41 -12.61 21.39
CA HIS A 204 -6.21 -13.57 22.13
C HIS A 204 -6.46 -14.88 21.37
N GLY A 205 -5.82 -15.11 20.23
CA GLY A 205 -6.03 -16.32 19.43
C GLY A 205 -7.36 -16.37 18.64
N HIS A 206 -8.18 -15.31 18.75
CA HIS A 206 -9.46 -15.21 18.07
C HIS A 206 -9.34 -14.41 16.78
N ILE A 207 -9.69 -15.02 15.67
CA ILE A 207 -9.74 -14.35 14.37
C ILE A 207 -10.88 -13.31 14.40
N ASN A 208 -10.57 -12.09 13.94
CA ASN A 208 -11.56 -11.06 13.69
C ASN A 208 -12.25 -11.28 12.32
N PRO A 209 -13.58 -11.39 12.24
CA PRO A 209 -14.31 -11.50 10.98
C PRO A 209 -13.96 -10.42 9.95
N ASP A 210 -13.72 -9.18 10.38
CA ASP A 210 -13.33 -8.07 9.50
C ASP A 210 -12.03 -8.36 8.74
N PHE A 211 -11.07 -9.04 9.39
CA PHE A 211 -9.82 -9.42 8.73
C PHE A 211 -10.06 -10.45 7.62
N VAL A 212 -10.97 -11.41 7.84
CA VAL A 212 -11.36 -12.38 6.81
C VAL A 212 -12.07 -11.70 5.64
N CYS A 213 -12.96 -10.73 5.94
CA CYS A 213 -13.60 -9.91 4.90
C CYS A 213 -12.57 -9.17 4.04
N LYS A 214 -11.54 -8.56 4.65
CA LYS A 214 -10.44 -7.89 3.94
C LYS A 214 -9.69 -8.87 3.02
N LEU A 215 -9.34 -10.06 3.51
CA LEU A 215 -8.69 -11.08 2.68
C LEU A 215 -9.55 -11.53 1.50
N ALA A 216 -10.85 -11.73 1.71
CA ALA A 216 -11.79 -12.20 0.70
C ALA A 216 -12.11 -11.14 -0.37
N ASN A 217 -12.16 -9.86 0.03
CA ASN A 217 -12.47 -8.73 -0.84
C ASN A 217 -11.24 -8.12 -1.52
N ALA A 218 -10.06 -8.74 -1.36
CA ALA A 218 -8.85 -8.29 -2.03
C ALA A 218 -9.07 -8.23 -3.56
N PRO A 219 -8.65 -7.14 -4.22
CA PRO A 219 -8.75 -7.02 -5.67
C PRO A 219 -8.04 -8.17 -6.39
N ALA A 220 -8.55 -8.55 -7.57
CA ALA A 220 -8.09 -9.73 -8.31
C ALA A 220 -6.56 -9.75 -8.52
N ARG A 221 -5.95 -8.58 -8.75
CA ARG A 221 -4.49 -8.39 -8.91
C ARG A 221 -3.68 -8.95 -7.73
N TRP A 222 -4.16 -8.80 -6.50
CA TRP A 222 -3.44 -9.19 -5.27
C TRP A 222 -3.99 -10.45 -4.61
N ARG A 223 -5.01 -11.07 -5.21
CA ARG A 223 -5.76 -12.18 -4.62
C ARG A 223 -4.88 -13.40 -4.33
N ARG A 224 -3.85 -13.66 -5.14
CA ARG A 224 -2.88 -14.74 -4.87
C ARG A 224 -2.23 -14.58 -3.49
N TYR A 225 -1.77 -13.38 -3.15
CA TYR A 225 -1.09 -13.10 -1.88
C TYR A 225 -2.06 -13.23 -0.70
N THR A 226 -3.28 -12.68 -0.83
CA THR A 226 -4.26 -12.75 0.27
C THR A 226 -4.81 -14.16 0.46
N LEU A 227 -4.95 -14.97 -0.60
CA LEU A 227 -5.30 -16.38 -0.47
C LEU A 227 -4.23 -17.17 0.29
N LYS A 228 -2.93 -16.89 0.05
CA LYS A 228 -1.84 -17.51 0.80
C LYS A 228 -1.93 -17.19 2.30
N ILE A 229 -2.10 -15.91 2.64
CA ILE A 229 -2.28 -15.46 4.03
C ILE A 229 -3.53 -16.10 4.65
N ALA A 230 -4.64 -16.15 3.91
CA ALA A 230 -5.88 -16.76 4.38
C ALA A 230 -5.74 -18.25 4.70
N ARG A 231 -5.02 -19.01 3.87
CA ARG A 231 -4.72 -20.43 4.15
C ARG A 231 -3.90 -20.58 5.43
N LYS A 232 -2.83 -19.80 5.56
CA LYS A 232 -1.98 -19.81 6.76
C LYS A 232 -2.76 -19.40 8.01
N LEU A 233 -3.72 -18.50 7.89
CA LEU A 233 -4.60 -18.11 8.99
C LEU A 233 -5.47 -19.29 9.45
N LEU A 234 -6.06 -20.03 8.51
CA LEU A 234 -6.89 -21.19 8.81
C LEU A 234 -6.09 -22.39 9.34
N GLU A 235 -4.82 -22.55 8.91
CA GLU A 235 -3.90 -23.53 9.48
C GLU A 235 -3.52 -23.19 10.93
N TRP A 236 -3.38 -21.90 11.24
CA TRP A 236 -3.02 -21.42 12.58
C TRP A 236 -4.21 -21.44 13.56
N ALA A 237 -5.42 -21.19 13.07
CA ALA A 237 -6.60 -21.03 13.94
C ALA A 237 -7.17 -22.36 14.44
N SER A 238 -7.73 -22.33 15.65
CA SER A 238 -8.42 -23.50 16.20
C SER A 238 -9.72 -23.80 15.43
N HIS A 239 -10.09 -25.09 15.32
CA HIS A 239 -11.35 -25.50 14.69
C HIS A 239 -12.58 -24.80 15.30
N LYS A 240 -12.60 -24.63 16.63
CA LYS A 240 -13.67 -23.91 17.34
C LYS A 240 -13.80 -22.46 16.85
N ASP A 241 -12.68 -21.79 16.62
CA ASP A 241 -12.66 -20.39 16.16
C ASP A 241 -13.11 -20.27 14.70
N ILE A 242 -12.70 -21.23 13.86
CA ILE A 242 -13.14 -21.34 12.47
C ILE A 242 -14.66 -21.54 12.41
N ASP A 243 -15.20 -22.49 13.17
CA ASP A 243 -16.65 -22.76 13.19
C ASP A 243 -17.44 -21.57 13.73
N ARG A 244 -16.93 -20.89 14.77
CA ARG A 244 -17.52 -19.65 15.28
C ARG A 244 -17.69 -18.60 14.17
N ILE A 245 -16.63 -18.36 13.38
CA ILE A 245 -16.65 -17.36 12.32
C ILE A 245 -17.53 -17.79 11.15
N ARG A 246 -17.52 -19.08 10.80
CA ARG A 246 -18.42 -19.63 9.79
C ARG A 246 -19.89 -19.41 10.18
N MET A 247 -20.27 -19.74 11.42
CA MET A 247 -21.61 -19.47 11.94
C MET A 247 -21.96 -17.98 11.88
N GLN A 248 -21.03 -17.11 12.28
CA GLN A 248 -21.24 -15.66 12.19
C GLN A 248 -21.46 -15.20 10.74
N PHE A 249 -20.69 -15.70 9.78
CA PHE A 249 -20.88 -15.32 8.37
C PHE A 249 -22.15 -15.89 7.74
N TYR A 250 -22.60 -17.07 8.16
CA TYR A 250 -23.85 -17.66 7.69
C TYR A 250 -25.09 -17.09 8.38
N SER A 251 -24.95 -16.25 9.40
CA SER A 251 -26.07 -15.59 10.08
C SER A 251 -26.88 -14.66 9.17
N THR A 252 -26.27 -14.11 8.11
CA THR A 252 -26.98 -13.26 7.13
C THR A 252 -26.62 -13.61 5.70
N SER A 253 -27.56 -13.38 4.78
CA SER A 253 -27.35 -13.58 3.34
C SER A 253 -26.21 -12.70 2.78
N LYS A 254 -26.00 -11.50 3.32
CA LYS A 254 -24.95 -10.57 2.91
C LYS A 254 -23.54 -11.08 3.26
N THR A 255 -23.40 -11.72 4.41
CA THR A 255 -22.09 -12.19 4.90
C THR A 255 -21.78 -13.64 4.49
N ALA A 256 -22.78 -14.39 4.00
CA ALA A 256 -22.62 -15.79 3.60
C ALA A 256 -21.53 -16.02 2.54
N VAL A 257 -21.21 -14.99 1.72
CA VAL A 257 -20.11 -15.06 0.75
C VAL A 257 -18.75 -15.29 1.43
N TYR A 258 -18.53 -14.78 2.65
CA TYR A 258 -17.31 -14.97 3.40
C TYR A 258 -17.24 -16.35 4.08
N GLY A 259 -18.39 -16.91 4.46
CA GLY A 259 -18.49 -18.32 4.90
C GLY A 259 -18.08 -19.27 3.78
N ARG A 260 -18.62 -19.05 2.56
CA ARG A 260 -18.25 -19.82 1.36
C ARG A 260 -16.77 -19.67 0.99
N PHE A 261 -16.19 -18.49 1.21
CA PHE A 261 -14.76 -18.27 1.02
C PHE A 261 -13.93 -19.17 1.94
N ILE A 262 -14.27 -19.26 3.23
CA ILE A 262 -13.60 -20.18 4.17
C ILE A 262 -13.77 -21.63 3.73
N ASP A 263 -15.00 -22.05 3.39
CA ASP A 263 -15.29 -23.42 2.98
C ASP A 263 -14.49 -23.82 1.73
N ALA A 264 -14.36 -22.92 0.75
CA ALA A 264 -13.55 -23.15 -0.44
C ALA A 264 -12.07 -23.35 -0.12
N LEU A 265 -11.51 -22.57 0.83
CA LEU A 265 -10.13 -22.72 1.28
C LEU A 265 -9.90 -24.07 1.99
N LEU A 266 -10.80 -24.45 2.90
CA LEU A 266 -10.72 -25.72 3.63
C LEU A 266 -10.86 -26.93 2.69
N ALA A 267 -11.75 -26.87 1.69
CA ALA A 267 -11.89 -27.91 0.69
C ALA A 267 -10.64 -28.04 -0.20
N SER A 268 -9.99 -26.92 -0.53
CA SER A 268 -8.78 -26.93 -1.36
C SER A 268 -7.58 -27.58 -0.67
N ASN A 269 -7.45 -27.42 0.66
CA ASN A 269 -6.34 -28.01 1.42
C ASN A 269 -6.42 -29.54 1.48
N LYS A 270 -7.64 -30.11 1.50
CA LYS A 270 -7.83 -31.57 1.53
C LYS A 270 -7.32 -32.29 0.26
N LYS A 271 -7.36 -31.62 -0.89
CA LYS A 271 -6.89 -32.19 -2.18
C LYS A 271 -5.38 -32.22 -2.36
N THR A 272 -4.61 -31.60 -1.46
CA THR A 272 -3.15 -31.52 -1.52
C THR A 272 -2.44 -32.54 -0.62
N VAL A 273 -3.21 -33.32 0.15
CA VAL A 273 -2.72 -34.28 1.15
C VAL A 273 -3.06 -35.73 0.78
N GLU A 274 -3.74 -35.94 -0.36
CA GLU A 274 -3.93 -37.23 -1.03
C GLU A 274 -2.98 -37.34 -2.22
#